data_AF-A0A660P8K7-F1
#
_entry.id   AF-A0A660P8K7-F1
#
_cell.length_a   1.000
_cell.length_b   1.000
_cell.length_c   1.000
_cell.angle_alpha   90.00
_cell.angle_beta   90.00
_cell.angle_gamma   90.00
#
_symmetry.space_group_name_H-M   'P 1'
#
loop_
_entity.id
_entity.type
_entity.pdbx_description
1 polymer ?
#
loop_
_entity_poly.entity_id
_entity_poly.type
_entity_poly.pdbx_seq_one_letter_code
_entity_poly.pdbx_strand_id
1 'polypeptide(L)'
;MIRKFIMNFVTKYILVFFILCQVLLLFCSSTIKSENNIPDIADFLKIGRNIEPQYGQDSNVIFFLGRQTGTVQIYRIIETGQPYQLTSFEDGIEWYKISSDGTKAIVGASSGGDEQTQLYLVDTKTGQTSAVTKRPDVKYASVFWQKDGKGIYYR
;
A
#
# COMPACT_ATOMS: atom_id res chain seq x y z
N MET A 1 44.53 36.74 48.58
CA MET A 1 43.12 36.31 48.80
C MET A 1 42.43 35.84 47.52
N ILE A 2 42.53 36.60 46.41
CA ILE A 2 41.81 36.34 45.13
C ILE A 2 42.14 34.96 44.49
N ARG A 3 43.40 34.51 44.54
CA ARG A 3 43.83 33.25 43.90
C ARG A 3 43.20 31.98 44.49
N LYS A 4 42.98 31.92 45.82
CA LYS A 4 42.28 30.80 46.48
C LYS A 4 40.79 30.78 46.16
N PHE A 5 40.18 31.96 45.99
CA PHE A 5 38.76 32.10 45.65
C PHE A 5 38.47 31.61 44.22
N ILE A 6 39.29 32.02 43.25
CA ILE A 6 39.18 31.58 41.85
C ILE A 6 39.43 30.08 41.73
N MET A 7 40.43 29.54 42.44
CA MET A 7 40.73 28.11 42.40
C MET A 7 39.59 27.26 42.98
N ASN A 8 38.97 27.68 44.09
CA ASN A 8 37.80 26.99 44.65
C ASN A 8 36.56 27.09 43.74
N PHE A 9 36.40 28.20 43.03
CA PHE A 9 35.32 28.38 42.06
C PHE A 9 35.52 27.41 40.88
N VAL A 10 36.69 27.40 40.25
CA VAL A 10 37.01 26.53 39.11
C VAL A 10 36.91 25.05 39.49
N THR A 11 37.40 24.63 40.65
CA THR A 11 37.29 23.24 41.12
C THR A 11 35.83 22.81 41.29
N LYS A 12 34.94 23.70 41.75
CA LYS A 12 33.51 23.41 41.91
C LYS A 12 32.81 23.22 40.56
N TYR A 13 33.14 24.03 39.55
CA TYR A 13 32.58 23.85 38.20
C TYR A 13 33.10 22.59 37.51
N ILE A 14 34.38 22.24 37.70
CA ILE A 14 34.94 20.98 37.19
C ILE A 14 34.23 19.79 37.83
N LEU A 15 34.00 19.81 39.15
CA LEU A 15 33.30 18.75 39.85
C LEU A 15 31.85 18.60 39.39
N VAL A 16 31.13 19.72 39.22
CA VAL A 16 29.75 19.74 38.70
C VAL A 16 29.69 19.21 37.27
N PHE A 17 30.64 19.62 36.40
CA PHE A 17 30.72 19.11 35.03
C PHE A 17 31.03 17.61 34.99
N PHE A 18 31.91 17.11 35.86
CA PHE A 18 32.24 15.70 35.95
C PHE A 18 31.06 14.85 36.41
N ILE A 19 30.30 15.33 37.41
CA ILE A 19 29.06 14.68 37.87
C ILE A 19 28.01 14.69 36.76
N LEU A 20 27.82 15.82 36.06
CA LEU A 20 26.90 15.91 34.92
C LEU A 20 27.27 14.93 33.81
N CYS A 21 28.57 14.78 33.51
CA CYS A 21 29.06 13.86 32.50
C CYS A 21 28.85 12.39 32.90
N GLN A 22 29.09 12.04 34.17
CA GLN A 22 28.81 10.70 34.70
C GLN A 22 27.32 10.37 34.71
N VAL A 23 26.46 11.33 35.05
CA VAL A 23 25.00 11.18 34.96
C VAL A 23 24.57 11.00 33.49
N LEU A 24 25.13 11.77 32.55
CA LEU A 24 24.88 11.59 31.12
C LEU A 24 25.33 10.22 30.61
N LEU A 25 26.47 9.71 31.06
CA LEU A 25 26.97 8.39 30.72
C LEU A 25 26.11 7.25 31.29
N LEU A 26 25.52 7.45 32.48
CA LEU A 26 24.53 6.53 33.07
C LEU A 26 23.22 6.51 32.27
N PHE A 27 22.80 7.64 31.71
CA PHE A 27 21.66 7.70 30.77
C PHE A 27 21.99 7.20 29.36
N CYS A 28 23.26 7.13 28.97
CA CYS A 28 23.71 6.67 27.65
C CYS A 28 23.90 5.15 27.56
N SER A 29 23.86 4.45 28.70
CA SER A 29 23.89 2.99 28.72
C SER A 29 22.52 2.43 28.30
N SER A 30 22.19 2.52 27.01
CA SER A 30 21.10 1.73 26.44
C SER A 30 21.45 0.26 26.66
N THR A 31 20.62 -0.44 27.42
CA THR A 31 20.69 -1.90 27.51
C THR A 31 20.52 -2.42 26.08
N ILE A 32 21.57 -3.01 25.50
CA ILE A 32 21.40 -3.78 24.26
C ILE A 32 20.63 -5.03 24.67
N LYS A 33 19.31 -4.91 24.67
CA LYS A 33 18.43 -6.05 24.78
C LYS A 33 18.63 -6.82 23.49
N SER A 34 19.30 -7.97 23.58
CA SER A 34 19.28 -8.97 22.51
C SER A 34 17.85 -9.45 22.37
N GLU A 35 17.01 -8.72 21.63
CA GLU A 35 15.69 -9.19 21.26
C GLU A 35 15.88 -10.33 20.27
N ASN A 36 15.53 -11.54 20.70
CA ASN A 36 15.18 -12.61 19.78
C ASN A 36 14.01 -12.09 18.94
N ASN A 37 14.32 -11.44 17.80
CA ASN A 37 13.38 -10.82 16.88
C ASN A 37 12.61 -11.90 16.10
N ILE A 38 11.85 -12.71 16.82
CA ILE A 38 10.84 -13.57 16.23
C ILE A 38 9.61 -12.68 16.05
N PRO A 39 9.14 -12.44 14.80
CA PRO A 39 7.96 -11.63 14.58
C PRO A 39 6.74 -12.22 15.30
N ASP A 40 5.90 -11.37 15.89
CA ASP A 40 4.63 -11.80 16.47
C ASP A 40 3.60 -12.06 15.36
N ILE A 41 2.51 -12.76 15.66
CA ILE A 41 1.40 -12.97 14.72
C ILE A 41 0.92 -11.64 14.13
N ALA A 42 0.91 -10.57 14.92
CA ALA A 42 0.53 -9.23 14.47
C ALA A 42 1.40 -8.70 13.32
N ASP A 43 2.67 -9.10 13.22
CA ASP A 43 3.56 -8.68 12.13
C ASP A 43 3.23 -9.41 10.83
N PHE A 44 2.86 -10.69 10.90
CA PHE A 44 2.42 -11.44 9.73
C PHE A 44 1.09 -10.93 9.18
N LEU A 45 0.18 -10.47 10.05
CA LEU A 45 -1.11 -9.89 9.63
C LEU A 45 -0.96 -8.54 8.90
N LYS A 46 0.20 -7.87 9.01
CA LYS A 46 0.51 -6.65 8.25
C LYS A 46 0.98 -6.93 6.83
N ILE A 47 1.31 -8.17 6.49
CA ILE A 47 1.79 -8.54 5.16
C ILE A 47 0.63 -8.44 4.17
N GLY A 48 0.72 -7.46 3.28
CA GLY A 48 -0.20 -7.29 2.17
C GLY A 48 0.11 -8.23 1.00
N ARG A 49 -0.82 -8.32 0.06
CA ARG A 49 -0.67 -9.04 -1.21
C ARG A 49 -0.83 -8.05 -2.36
N ASN A 50 0.16 -8.02 -3.26
CA ASN A 50 0.11 -7.29 -4.52
C ASN A 50 0.41 -8.27 -5.66
N ILE A 51 -0.52 -8.41 -6.61
CA ILE A 51 -0.48 -9.47 -7.63
C ILE A 51 -1.04 -8.99 -8.97
N GLU A 52 -0.93 -9.84 -9.98
CA GLU A 52 -1.55 -9.65 -11.29
C GLU A 52 -1.17 -8.32 -11.96
N PRO A 53 0.11 -7.95 -12.10
CA PRO A 53 0.49 -6.69 -12.72
C PRO A 53 0.12 -6.69 -14.21
N GLN A 54 -0.43 -5.58 -14.70
CA GLN A 54 -0.69 -5.33 -16.13
C GLN A 54 -0.20 -3.93 -16.50
N TYR A 55 0.39 -3.81 -17.69
CA TYR A 55 0.94 -2.55 -18.20
C TYR A 55 0.00 -1.97 -19.26
N GLY A 56 -0.40 -0.71 -19.09
CA GLY A 56 -1.16 0.03 -20.11
C GLY A 56 -0.21 0.71 -21.09
N GLN A 57 -0.09 0.17 -22.31
CA GLN A 57 1.01 0.49 -23.23
C GLN A 57 1.17 1.98 -23.55
N ASP A 58 0.06 2.69 -23.78
CA ASP A 58 0.09 4.11 -24.13
C ASP A 58 0.05 5.03 -22.90
N SER A 59 -0.49 4.53 -21.79
CA SER A 59 -0.60 5.26 -20.52
C SER A 59 0.72 5.35 -19.75
N ASN A 60 1.66 4.44 -20.00
CA ASN A 60 2.86 4.22 -19.17
C ASN A 60 2.54 3.98 -17.68
N VAL A 61 1.44 3.27 -17.41
CA VAL A 61 0.97 2.96 -16.05
C VAL A 61 1.02 1.46 -15.80
N ILE A 62 1.47 1.08 -14.60
CA ILE A 62 1.34 -0.29 -14.09
C ILE A 62 0.11 -0.34 -13.19
N PHE A 63 -0.79 -1.26 -13.51
CA PHE A 63 -1.94 -1.63 -12.70
C PHE A 63 -1.65 -2.96 -12.00
N PHE A 64 -2.21 -3.17 -10.81
CA PHE A 64 -2.10 -4.42 -10.08
C PHE A 64 -3.25 -4.56 -9.08
N LEU A 65 -3.49 -5.77 -8.59
CA LEU A 65 -4.42 -6.02 -7.49
C LEU A 65 -3.72 -5.85 -6.16
N GLY A 66 -4.30 -5.04 -5.28
CA GLY A 66 -3.85 -4.81 -3.91
C GLY A 66 -5.00 -4.91 -2.91
N ARG A 67 -4.68 -5.02 -1.61
CA ARG A 67 -5.65 -5.11 -0.51
C ARG A 67 -5.41 -4.11 0.62
N GLN A 68 -4.77 -2.98 0.30
CA GLN A 68 -4.33 -1.98 1.28
C GLN A 68 -5.51 -1.39 2.09
N THR A 69 -6.71 -1.35 1.51
CA THR A 69 -7.93 -0.85 2.17
C THR A 69 -8.89 -1.94 2.65
N GLY A 70 -8.42 -3.18 2.81
CA GLY A 70 -9.20 -4.28 3.41
C GLY A 70 -9.95 -5.17 2.41
N THR A 71 -10.27 -4.67 1.22
CA THR A 71 -10.81 -5.47 0.09
C THR A 71 -9.89 -5.40 -1.12
N VAL A 72 -9.98 -6.38 -2.01
CA VAL A 72 -9.13 -6.43 -3.22
C VAL A 72 -9.60 -5.36 -4.20
N GLN A 73 -8.69 -4.50 -4.65
CA GLN A 73 -8.96 -3.41 -5.58
C GLN A 73 -7.87 -3.31 -6.63
N ILE A 74 -8.13 -2.59 -7.73
CA ILE A 74 -7.07 -2.16 -8.64
C ILE A 74 -6.35 -0.99 -8.00
N TYR A 75 -5.02 -1.08 -7.96
CA TYR A 75 -4.12 0.02 -7.70
C TYR A 75 -3.30 0.31 -8.96
N ARG A 76 -2.88 1.55 -9.12
CA ARG A 76 -1.97 1.98 -10.19
C ARG A 76 -0.77 2.70 -9.62
N ILE A 77 0.39 2.52 -10.22
CA ILE A 77 1.60 3.29 -9.91
C ILE A 77 2.02 4.07 -11.16
N ILE A 78 2.32 5.35 -10.94
CA ILE A 78 3.01 6.23 -11.90
C ILE A 78 4.45 6.46 -11.42
N GLU A 79 5.27 7.13 -12.21
CA GLU A 79 6.71 7.39 -12.02
C GLU A 79 7.16 7.76 -10.58
N THR A 80 6.26 8.32 -9.75
CA THR A 80 6.52 8.71 -8.35
C THR A 80 6.51 7.54 -7.34
N GLY A 81 6.22 6.31 -7.77
CA GLY A 81 6.41 5.08 -7.00
C GLY A 81 5.34 4.77 -5.93
N GLN A 82 4.48 5.72 -5.57
CA GLN A 82 3.39 5.50 -4.61
C GLN A 82 2.12 4.97 -5.31
N PRO A 83 1.52 3.86 -4.84
CA PRO A 83 0.27 3.36 -5.39
C PRO A 83 -0.92 4.29 -5.15
N TYR A 84 -1.75 4.47 -6.18
CA TYR A 84 -3.05 5.10 -6.11
C TYR A 84 -4.15 4.04 -6.28
N GLN A 85 -5.12 4.02 -5.38
CA GLN A 85 -6.28 3.12 -5.49
C GLN A 85 -7.23 3.60 -6.59
N LEU A 86 -7.44 2.77 -7.61
CA LEU A 86 -8.27 3.10 -8.77
C LEU A 86 -9.75 2.72 -8.58
N THR A 87 -10.02 1.61 -7.88
CA THR A 87 -11.38 1.10 -7.68
C THR A 87 -11.78 1.05 -6.20
N SER A 88 -13.08 1.09 -5.93
CA SER A 88 -13.64 1.09 -4.58
C SER A 88 -14.93 0.26 -4.48
N PHE A 89 -14.89 -0.98 -4.98
CA PHE A 89 -16.02 -1.91 -4.82
C PHE A 89 -16.15 -2.33 -3.35
N GLU A 90 -17.37 -2.36 -2.81
CA GLU A 90 -17.64 -2.65 -1.40
C GLU A 90 -17.01 -3.98 -0.95
N ASP A 91 -17.30 -5.06 -1.67
CA ASP A 91 -16.75 -6.40 -1.41
C ASP A 91 -15.40 -6.66 -2.10
N GLY A 92 -14.90 -5.67 -2.84
CA GLY A 92 -13.72 -5.81 -3.69
C GLY A 92 -14.02 -6.49 -5.03
N ILE A 93 -12.94 -6.79 -5.74
CA ILE A 93 -12.97 -7.36 -7.08
C ILE A 93 -12.27 -8.71 -7.11
N GLU A 94 -12.70 -9.59 -8.02
CA GLU A 94 -12.11 -10.92 -8.17
C GLU A 94 -10.92 -10.90 -9.15
N TRP A 95 -11.04 -10.13 -10.23
CA TRP A 95 -10.03 -10.05 -11.29
C TRP A 95 -10.25 -8.82 -12.16
N TYR A 96 -9.24 -8.48 -12.98
CA TYR A 96 -9.32 -7.37 -13.93
C TYR A 96 -8.56 -7.64 -15.24
N LYS A 97 -8.88 -6.86 -16.28
CA LYS A 97 -8.21 -6.84 -17.59
C LYS A 97 -8.12 -5.41 -18.12
N ILE A 98 -6.89 -4.93 -18.36
CA ILE A 98 -6.61 -3.61 -18.92
C ILE A 98 -6.70 -3.65 -20.46
N SER A 99 -7.28 -2.62 -21.07
CA SER A 99 -7.25 -2.43 -22.52
C SER A 99 -5.83 -2.15 -23.02
N SER A 100 -5.53 -2.43 -24.29
CA SER A 100 -4.15 -2.28 -24.82
C SER A 100 -3.58 -0.86 -24.61
N ASP A 101 -4.41 0.16 -24.80
CA ASP A 101 -4.06 1.58 -24.61
C ASP A 101 -3.97 1.99 -23.12
N GLY A 102 -4.37 1.12 -22.20
CA GLY A 102 -4.39 1.39 -20.77
C GLY A 102 -5.52 2.31 -20.31
N THR A 103 -6.47 2.70 -21.16
CA THR A 103 -7.51 3.70 -20.82
C THR A 103 -8.74 3.11 -20.14
N LYS A 104 -8.94 1.80 -20.24
CA LYS A 104 -10.10 1.09 -19.71
C LYS A 104 -9.69 -0.18 -19.00
N ALA A 105 -10.49 -0.58 -18.02
CA ALA A 105 -10.42 -1.89 -17.40
C ALA A 105 -11.79 -2.56 -17.43
N ILE A 106 -11.83 -3.86 -17.69
CA ILE A 106 -12.96 -4.70 -17.28
C ILE A 106 -12.62 -5.34 -15.94
N VAL A 107 -13.57 -5.29 -15.03
CA VAL A 107 -13.49 -5.83 -13.68
C VAL A 107 -14.60 -6.86 -13.49
N GLY A 108 -14.25 -8.00 -12.88
CA GLY A 108 -15.21 -8.94 -12.33
C GLY A 108 -15.41 -8.68 -10.84
N ALA A 109 -16.66 -8.43 -10.43
CA ALA A 109 -17.01 -8.23 -9.02
C ALA A 109 -18.38 -8.83 -8.70
N SER A 110 -18.51 -9.43 -7.53
CA SER A 110 -19.76 -9.91 -6.93
C SER A 110 -20.22 -8.98 -5.80
N SER A 111 -21.40 -9.20 -5.24
CA SER A 111 -21.90 -8.35 -4.13
C SER A 111 -22.68 -9.17 -3.11
N GLY A 112 -22.58 -8.80 -1.83
CA GLY A 112 -23.23 -9.50 -0.73
C GLY A 112 -22.76 -10.95 -0.57
N GLY A 113 -21.57 -11.29 -1.08
CA GLY A 113 -21.05 -12.67 -1.05
C GLY A 113 -21.83 -13.67 -1.90
N ASP A 114 -22.60 -13.22 -2.90
CA ASP A 114 -23.36 -14.11 -3.79
C ASP A 114 -22.48 -14.93 -4.76
N GLU A 115 -21.21 -14.53 -4.92
CA GLU A 115 -20.24 -15.07 -5.87
C GLU A 115 -20.72 -15.03 -7.34
N GLN A 116 -21.75 -14.23 -7.63
CA GLN A 116 -22.33 -14.02 -8.96
C GLN A 116 -21.59 -12.90 -9.68
N THR A 117 -20.35 -13.17 -10.06
CA THR A 117 -19.45 -12.20 -10.70
C THR A 117 -20.12 -11.51 -11.90
N GLN A 118 -20.25 -10.18 -11.81
CA GLN A 118 -20.72 -9.30 -12.87
C GLN A 118 -19.55 -8.53 -13.49
N LEU A 119 -19.75 -8.06 -14.73
CA LEU A 119 -18.74 -7.29 -15.45
C LEU A 119 -18.99 -5.80 -15.32
N TYR A 120 -17.94 -5.07 -14.98
CA TYR A 120 -17.93 -3.61 -14.91
C TYR A 120 -16.84 -3.03 -15.79
N LEU A 121 -17.16 -1.94 -16.48
CA LEU A 121 -16.20 -1.12 -17.22
C LEU A 121 -15.75 0.03 -16.33
N VAL A 122 -14.43 0.17 -16.17
CA VAL A 122 -13.78 1.21 -15.36
C VAL A 122 -12.93 2.09 -16.27
N ASP A 123 -13.11 3.40 -16.17
CA ASP A 123 -12.18 4.39 -16.74
C ASP A 123 -10.91 4.43 -15.88
N THR A 124 -9.75 4.10 -16.46
CA THR A 124 -8.51 3.93 -15.68
C THR A 124 -7.90 5.23 -15.22
N LYS A 125 -8.36 6.38 -15.72
CA LYS A 125 -7.90 7.70 -15.32
C LYS A 125 -8.63 8.17 -14.07
N THR A 126 -9.96 8.00 -14.04
CA THR A 126 -10.88 8.56 -13.05
C THR A 126 -11.41 7.55 -12.04
N GLY A 127 -11.36 6.25 -12.35
CA GLY A 127 -12.02 5.20 -11.57
C GLY A 127 -13.53 5.13 -11.77
N GLN A 128 -14.10 5.95 -12.67
CA GLN A 128 -15.53 5.91 -12.95
C GLN A 128 -15.94 4.53 -13.47
N THR A 129 -16.97 3.97 -12.87
CA THR A 129 -17.40 2.58 -13.08
C THR A 129 -18.81 2.52 -13.66
N SER A 130 -19.04 1.60 -14.61
CA SER A 130 -20.35 1.34 -15.21
C SER A 130 -20.58 -0.15 -15.43
N ALA A 131 -21.82 -0.62 -15.29
CA ALA A 131 -22.17 -2.03 -15.48
C ALA A 131 -22.18 -2.40 -16.97
N VAL A 132 -21.62 -3.56 -17.30
CA VAL A 132 -21.62 -4.13 -18.66
C VAL A 132 -22.70 -5.22 -18.77
N THR A 133 -22.86 -6.05 -17.74
CA THR A 133 -23.87 -7.13 -17.71
C THR A 133 -25.15 -6.70 -16.99
N LYS A 134 -26.27 -7.35 -17.31
CA LYS A 134 -27.61 -7.02 -16.77
C LYS A 134 -28.40 -8.23 -16.24
N ARG A 135 -27.73 -9.38 -16.09
CA ARG A 135 -28.33 -10.64 -15.64
C ARG A 135 -27.65 -11.09 -14.35
N PRO A 136 -28.19 -10.72 -13.17
CA PRO A 136 -27.57 -11.01 -11.88
C PRO A 136 -27.57 -12.50 -11.55
N ASP A 137 -28.44 -13.28 -12.19
CA ASP A 137 -28.54 -14.73 -12.06
C ASP A 137 -27.45 -15.49 -12.85
N VAL A 138 -26.63 -14.79 -13.62
CA VAL A 138 -25.56 -15.37 -14.44
C VAL A 138 -24.20 -14.90 -13.94
N LYS A 139 -23.27 -15.84 -13.78
CA LYS A 139 -21.86 -15.56 -13.48
C LYS A 139 -21.07 -15.41 -14.77
N TYR A 140 -20.24 -14.37 -14.86
CA TYR A 140 -19.41 -14.07 -16.02
C TYR A 140 -17.91 -14.17 -15.69
N ALA A 141 -17.13 -14.67 -16.64
CA ALA A 141 -15.69 -14.86 -16.50
C ALA A 141 -14.94 -14.77 -17.84
N SER A 142 -13.63 -14.99 -17.81
CA SER A 142 -12.76 -15.14 -18.99
C SER A 142 -12.90 -14.02 -20.02
N VAL A 143 -12.65 -12.78 -19.60
CA VAL A 143 -12.73 -11.61 -20.49
C VAL A 143 -11.46 -11.41 -21.31
N PHE A 144 -11.63 -11.11 -22.59
CA PHE A 144 -10.57 -10.71 -23.52
C PHE A 144 -10.96 -9.45 -24.29
N TRP A 145 -10.05 -8.49 -24.37
CA TRP A 145 -10.24 -7.28 -25.18
C TRP A 145 -10.09 -7.57 -26.67
N GLN A 146 -10.91 -6.94 -27.49
CA GLN A 146 -10.60 -6.76 -28.92
C GLN A 146 -9.34 -5.90 -29.05
N LYS A 147 -8.58 -6.14 -30.12
CA LYS A 147 -7.29 -5.45 -30.36
C LYS A 147 -7.42 -3.93 -30.42
N ASP A 148 -8.55 -3.42 -30.90
CA ASP A 148 -8.84 -1.99 -30.99
C ASP A 148 -9.45 -1.39 -29.71
N GLY A 149 -9.65 -2.21 -28.67
CA GLY A 149 -10.22 -1.78 -27.38
C GLY A 149 -11.69 -1.38 -27.43
N LYS A 150 -12.41 -1.62 -28.54
CA LYS A 150 -13.81 -1.20 -28.71
C LYS A 150 -14.82 -2.21 -28.19
N GLY A 151 -14.39 -3.44 -27.94
CA GLY A 151 -15.24 -4.51 -27.46
C GLY A 151 -14.49 -5.57 -26.69
N ILE A 152 -15.25 -6.51 -26.13
CA ILE A 152 -14.74 -7.64 -25.36
C ILE A 152 -15.42 -8.94 -25.78
N TYR A 153 -14.71 -10.04 -25.62
CA TYR A 153 -15.26 -11.39 -25.60
C TYR A 153 -15.30 -11.86 -24.14
N TYR A 154 -16.35 -12.57 -23.75
CA TYR A 154 -16.52 -13.11 -22.40
C TYR A 154 -17.36 -14.39 -22.45
N ARG A 155 -17.33 -15.17 -21.37
CA ARG A 155 -18.16 -16.37 -21.20
C ARG A 155 -18.84 -16.41 -19.84
#